data_AF-A0A2V8YH89-F1
#
_entry.id   AF-A0A2V8YH89-F1
#
_cell.length_a   1.000
_cell.length_b   1.000
_cell.length_c   1.000
_cell.angle_alpha   90.00
_cell.angle_beta   90.00
_cell.angle_gamma   90.00
#
_symmetry.space_group_name_H-M   'P 1'
#
loop_
_entity.id
_entity.type
_entity.pdbx_description
1 polymer ?
#
loop_
_entity_poly.entity_id
_entity_poly.type
_entity_poly.pdbx_seq_one_letter_code
_entity_poly.pdbx_strand_id
1 'polypeptide(L)'
;MAVRIIHELGLSAFMNAYFLDHLFSLEDKLPYADGTAKNPDHVPPLLDRRDLFLLESFPVNNGSYESVPEWRARLNLALKYRQRYGAQIFATTTTTEQEPFSAEKFNYAWWTAFLYGLDGFGWGEPNFAARSNALHDHQCSLESKMLRAFEHSSAVGSDNTHFWRQAGNYLVVADAVTHSVHRFPAEGFVGPKEIATLLTSPRGRSLLTCEGDA
;
A
#
# COMPACT_ATOMS: atom_id res chain seq x y z
N MET A 1 5.04 11.71 24.51
CA MET A 1 6.27 12.49 24.81
C MET A 1 7.25 12.48 23.63
N ALA A 2 7.60 11.33 23.05
CA ALA A 2 8.56 11.23 21.94
C ALA A 2 8.19 12.09 20.71
N VAL A 3 6.97 11.92 20.15
CA VAL A 3 6.50 12.69 18.98
C VAL A 3 6.53 14.20 19.23
N ARG A 4 6.16 14.66 20.43
CA ARG A 4 6.23 16.07 20.81
C ARG A 4 7.65 16.62 20.68
N ILE A 5 8.64 15.92 21.22
CA ILE A 5 10.06 16.35 21.16
C ILE A 5 10.54 16.38 19.71
N ILE A 6 10.18 15.38 18.90
CA ILE A 6 10.49 15.35 17.46
C ILE A 6 9.94 16.59 16.77
N HIS A 7 8.68 16.95 17.05
CA HIS A 7 8.03 18.13 16.46
C HIS A 7 8.61 19.45 16.96
N GLU A 8 8.99 19.55 18.24
CA GLU A 8 9.67 20.71 18.83
C GLU A 8 11.05 20.96 18.18
N LEU A 9 11.69 19.91 17.68
CA LEU A 9 12.93 19.98 16.90
C LEU A 9 12.69 20.30 15.40
N GLY A 10 11.44 20.46 14.96
CA GLY A 10 11.09 20.69 13.56
C GLY A 10 11.23 19.45 12.66
N LEU A 11 11.27 18.26 13.26
CA LEU A 11 11.41 16.99 12.55
C LEU A 11 10.05 16.29 12.37
N SER A 12 10.04 15.29 11.50
CA SER A 12 8.92 14.37 11.25
C SER A 12 9.19 13.01 11.88
N ALA A 13 8.17 12.38 12.46
CA ALA A 13 8.24 11.01 12.93
C ALA A 13 7.89 10.02 11.80
N PHE A 14 8.63 8.92 11.71
CA PHE A 14 8.23 7.76 10.92
C PHE A 14 8.01 6.57 11.87
N MET A 15 6.77 6.14 11.98
CA MET A 15 6.34 5.17 12.99
C MET A 15 6.03 3.82 12.37
N ASN A 16 6.63 2.74 12.88
CA ASN A 16 6.18 1.38 12.59
C ASN A 16 5.33 0.86 13.76
N ALA A 17 4.10 0.44 13.47
CA ALA A 17 3.26 -0.30 14.40
C ALA A 17 2.41 -1.32 13.64
N TYR A 18 2.54 -2.59 14.02
CA TYR A 18 1.74 -3.67 13.44
C TYR A 18 0.23 -3.43 13.60
N PHE A 19 -0.19 -2.88 14.74
CA PHE A 19 -1.57 -2.43 14.98
C PHE A 19 -1.64 -0.91 15.01
N LEU A 20 -2.24 -0.30 13.98
CA LEU A 20 -2.34 1.16 13.86
C LEU A 20 -3.13 1.83 14.98
N ASP A 21 -4.08 1.12 15.58
CA ASP A 21 -4.83 1.61 16.74
C ASP A 21 -3.91 1.86 17.95
N HIS A 22 -2.76 1.18 18.07
CA HIS A 22 -1.78 1.49 19.11
C HIS A 22 -1.17 2.88 18.94
N LEU A 23 -1.16 3.42 17.72
CA LEU A 23 -0.67 4.76 17.43
C LEU A 23 -1.76 5.82 17.55
N PHE A 24 -2.98 5.52 17.07
CA PHE A 24 -3.99 6.54 16.78
C PHE A 24 -5.29 6.44 17.59
N SER A 25 -5.56 5.29 18.21
CA SER A 25 -6.79 5.09 18.95
C SER A 25 -6.78 5.87 20.27
N LEU A 26 -7.95 6.36 20.63
CA LEU A 26 -8.19 6.89 21.98
C LEU A 26 -8.60 5.78 22.95
N GLU A 27 -8.93 4.58 22.45
CA GLU A 27 -9.39 3.47 23.28
C GLU A 27 -8.22 2.86 24.05
N ASP A 28 -8.39 2.72 25.38
CA ASP A 28 -7.43 2.06 26.27
C ASP A 28 -7.59 0.52 26.28
N LYS A 29 -8.69 -0.02 25.73
CA LYS A 29 -8.95 -1.46 25.69
C LYS A 29 -9.27 -1.90 24.27
N LEU A 30 -8.28 -2.49 23.61
CA LEU A 30 -8.40 -2.99 22.24
C LEU A 30 -8.56 -4.51 22.25
N PRO A 31 -9.48 -5.08 21.46
CA PRO A 31 -9.85 -6.49 21.55
C PRO A 31 -8.77 -7.48 21.11
N TYR A 32 -7.75 -7.01 20.39
CA TYR A 32 -6.64 -7.81 19.87
C TYR A 32 -5.29 -7.47 20.52
N ALA A 33 -5.27 -6.58 21.50
CA ALA A 33 -4.05 -6.21 22.20
C ALA A 33 -3.85 -7.11 23.42
N ASP A 34 -2.65 -7.67 23.56
CA ASP A 34 -2.22 -8.34 24.79
C ASP A 34 -1.95 -7.29 25.88
N GLY A 35 -3.02 -6.80 26.52
CA GLY A 35 -2.98 -5.82 27.61
C GLY A 35 -3.82 -4.57 27.34
N THR A 36 -3.66 -3.56 28.20
CA THR A 36 -4.24 -2.23 27.94
C THR A 36 -3.53 -1.60 26.74
N ALA A 37 -4.29 -0.93 25.88
CA ALA A 37 -3.73 -0.08 24.85
C ALA A 37 -2.81 0.97 25.49
N LYS A 38 -1.92 1.55 24.68
CA LYS A 38 -0.84 2.40 25.21
C LYS A 38 -1.30 3.85 25.48
N ASN A 39 -2.60 4.10 25.65
CA ASN A 39 -3.20 5.42 25.79
C ASN A 39 -4.22 5.51 26.95
N PRO A 40 -3.80 5.27 28.21
CA PRO A 40 -4.71 5.24 29.36
C PRO A 40 -5.36 6.60 29.67
N ASP A 41 -4.74 7.69 29.24
CA ASP A 41 -5.25 9.05 29.45
C ASP A 41 -6.20 9.50 28.32
N HIS A 42 -6.49 8.63 27.35
CA HIS A 42 -7.35 8.90 26.20
C HIS A 42 -6.97 10.19 25.43
N VAL A 43 -5.66 10.49 25.38
CA VAL A 43 -5.16 11.71 24.76
C VAL A 43 -5.04 11.52 23.25
N PRO A 44 -5.42 12.52 22.43
CA PRO A 44 -5.19 12.48 21.00
C PRO A 44 -3.74 12.17 20.64
N PRO A 45 -3.50 11.37 19.59
CA PRO A 45 -2.15 11.16 19.10
C PRO A 45 -1.58 12.50 18.64
N LEU A 46 -0.27 12.65 18.83
CA LEU A 46 0.45 13.84 18.35
C LEU A 46 0.87 13.72 16.89
N LEU A 47 0.62 12.58 16.25
CA LEU A 47 0.94 12.36 14.84
C LEU A 47 0.02 13.23 13.97
N ASP A 48 0.61 13.97 13.03
CA ASP A 48 -0.11 14.81 12.09
C ASP A 48 0.42 14.69 10.66
N ARG A 49 0.01 15.60 9.77
CA ARG A 49 0.41 15.65 8.35
C ARG A 49 1.91 15.71 8.08
N ARG A 50 2.74 15.98 9.10
CA ARG A 50 4.19 15.97 8.99
C ARG A 50 4.76 14.56 9.10
N ASP A 51 4.01 13.65 9.71
CA ASP A 51 4.48 12.33 10.10
C ASP A 51 4.06 11.25 9.10
N LEU A 52 4.80 10.15 9.14
CA LEU A 52 4.52 8.95 8.36
C LEU A 52 4.27 7.77 9.30
N PHE A 53 3.44 6.84 8.87
CA PHE A 53 3.38 5.52 9.48
C PHE A 53 3.56 4.42 8.43
N LEU A 54 4.12 3.30 8.90
CA LEU A 54 4.37 2.12 8.08
C LEU A 54 3.16 1.18 8.17
N LEU A 55 2.57 0.89 7.02
CA LEU A 55 1.62 -0.19 6.82
C LEU A 55 2.39 -1.46 6.41
N GLU A 56 2.67 -2.31 7.39
CA GLU A 56 3.45 -3.54 7.23
C GLU A 56 2.65 -4.74 7.78
N SER A 57 2.43 -5.80 7.01
CA SER A 57 2.75 -6.02 5.59
C SER A 57 1.60 -5.61 4.64
N PHE A 58 1.91 -5.34 3.38
CA PHE A 58 0.94 -4.93 2.36
C PHE A 58 1.40 -5.19 0.91
N PRO A 59 0.61 -5.86 0.04
CA PRO A 59 -0.33 -6.96 0.30
C PRO A 59 0.41 -8.33 0.26
N VAL A 60 1.74 -8.34 0.43
CA VAL A 60 2.56 -9.55 0.50
C VAL A 60 3.11 -9.67 1.91
N ASN A 61 2.76 -10.76 2.59
CA ASN A 61 3.14 -11.06 3.95
C ASN A 61 4.03 -12.30 3.98
N ASN A 62 5.25 -12.18 4.52
CA ASN A 62 6.24 -13.25 4.59
C ASN A 62 6.40 -13.96 3.24
N GLY A 63 6.52 -13.18 2.16
CA GLY A 63 6.70 -13.67 0.80
C GLY A 63 5.42 -14.23 0.16
N SER A 64 4.30 -14.32 0.87
CA SER A 64 3.04 -14.84 0.31
C SER A 64 2.06 -13.72 0.05
N TYR A 65 1.28 -13.84 -1.03
CA TYR A 65 0.13 -12.95 -1.23
C TYR A 65 -0.85 -13.12 -0.07
N GLU A 66 -1.22 -12.01 0.55
CA GLU A 66 -2.17 -12.00 1.63
C GLU A 66 -3.60 -11.91 1.10
N SER A 67 -4.56 -12.47 1.84
CA SER A 67 -5.96 -12.42 1.43
C SER A 67 -6.47 -10.97 1.39
N VAL A 68 -7.31 -10.66 0.40
CA VAL A 68 -7.92 -9.33 0.27
C VAL A 68 -8.58 -8.83 1.55
N PRO A 69 -9.40 -9.63 2.26
CA PRO A 69 -10.04 -9.15 3.49
C PRO A 69 -9.03 -8.70 4.56
N GLU A 70 -7.90 -9.39 4.70
CA GLU A 70 -6.91 -9.12 5.75
C GLU A 70 -6.14 -7.82 5.50
N TRP A 71 -5.48 -7.68 4.34
CA TRP A 71 -4.74 -6.45 4.06
C TRP A 71 -5.66 -5.25 3.87
N ARG A 72 -6.88 -5.44 3.34
CA ARG A 72 -7.84 -4.36 3.13
C ARG A 72 -8.40 -3.84 4.45
N ALA A 73 -8.58 -4.70 5.46
CA ALA A 73 -8.97 -4.24 6.78
C ALA A 73 -7.93 -3.27 7.37
N ARG A 74 -6.64 -3.61 7.28
CA ARG A 74 -5.55 -2.75 7.74
C ARG A 74 -5.42 -1.46 6.92
N LEU A 75 -5.56 -1.56 5.60
CA LEU A 75 -5.57 -0.39 4.71
C LEU A 75 -6.73 0.56 5.02
N ASN A 76 -7.95 0.06 5.20
CA ASN A 76 -9.11 0.90 5.50
C ASN A 76 -8.92 1.63 6.84
N LEU A 77 -8.32 0.96 7.83
CA LEU A 77 -7.95 1.58 9.10
C LEU A 77 -6.90 2.69 8.91
N ALA A 78 -5.87 2.43 8.11
CA ALA A 78 -4.84 3.40 7.74
C ALA A 78 -5.44 4.65 7.08
N LEU A 79 -6.32 4.46 6.08
CA LEU A 79 -7.00 5.54 5.37
C LEU A 79 -7.91 6.36 6.30
N LYS A 80 -8.63 5.70 7.21
CA LYS A 80 -9.45 6.36 8.25
C LYS A 80 -8.59 7.24 9.15
N TYR A 81 -7.41 6.76 9.57
CA TYR A 81 -6.51 7.56 10.41
C TYR A 81 -5.85 8.71 9.67
N ARG A 82 -5.43 8.50 8.41
CA ARG A 82 -4.99 9.60 7.55
C ARG A 82 -6.07 10.67 7.41
N GLN A 83 -7.33 10.28 7.18
CA GLN A 83 -8.42 11.25 7.08
C GLN A 83 -8.61 12.05 8.36
N ARG A 84 -8.39 11.43 9.52
CA ARG A 84 -8.59 12.06 10.84
C ARG A 84 -7.42 12.96 11.27
N TYR A 85 -6.19 12.52 11.05
CA TYR A 85 -4.99 13.16 11.62
C TYR A 85 -4.03 13.72 10.56
N GLY A 86 -4.17 13.31 9.31
CA GLY A 86 -3.38 13.81 8.18
C GLY A 86 -2.06 13.08 7.95
N ALA A 87 -1.63 12.18 8.84
CA ALA A 87 -0.37 11.44 8.70
C ALA A 87 -0.32 10.64 7.39
N GLN A 88 0.83 10.65 6.74
CA GLN A 88 1.08 9.98 5.47
C GLN A 88 1.26 8.47 5.68
N ILE A 89 0.93 7.69 4.65
CA ILE A 89 0.95 6.23 4.67
C ILE A 89 2.09 5.74 3.77
N PHE A 90 3.09 5.11 4.38
CA PHE A 90 4.09 4.34 3.66
C PHE A 90 3.75 2.86 3.79
N ALA A 91 3.73 2.09 2.70
CA ALA A 91 3.47 0.65 2.74
C ALA A 91 4.72 -0.15 2.40
N THR A 92 4.81 -1.37 2.92
CA THR A 92 5.87 -2.31 2.53
C THR A 92 5.37 -3.75 2.51
N THR A 93 5.93 -4.55 1.61
CA THR A 93 5.82 -6.01 1.70
C THR A 93 6.71 -6.54 2.81
N THR A 94 6.48 -7.78 3.24
CA THR A 94 7.45 -8.55 4.03
C THR A 94 7.78 -9.84 3.32
N THR A 95 9.01 -10.32 3.50
CA THR A 95 9.55 -11.54 2.87
C THR A 95 10.12 -12.48 3.93
N THR A 96 10.26 -13.76 3.59
CA THR A 96 11.03 -14.68 4.43
C THR A 96 12.53 -14.48 4.19
N GLU A 97 13.37 -15.07 5.02
CA GLU A 97 14.82 -14.95 4.87
C GLU A 97 15.36 -15.50 3.55
N GLN A 98 14.63 -16.41 2.88
CA GLN A 98 15.07 -17.11 1.67
C GLN A 98 14.32 -16.66 0.41
N GLU A 99 13.31 -15.80 0.54
CA GLU A 99 12.49 -15.37 -0.60
C GLU A 99 13.24 -14.32 -1.42
N PRO A 100 13.61 -14.58 -2.69
CA PRO A 100 14.23 -13.57 -3.53
C PRO A 100 13.23 -12.46 -3.91
N PHE A 101 13.75 -11.38 -4.51
CA PHE A 101 12.89 -10.39 -5.16
C PHE A 101 11.99 -11.05 -6.22
N SER A 102 10.74 -10.63 -6.27
CA SER A 102 9.76 -11.08 -7.26
C SER A 102 9.12 -9.88 -7.93
N ALA A 103 9.42 -9.69 -9.22
CA ALA A 103 8.88 -8.61 -10.03
C ALA A 103 7.34 -8.66 -10.09
N GLU A 104 6.75 -9.85 -10.15
CA GLU A 104 5.30 -10.06 -10.13
C GLU A 104 4.67 -9.54 -8.83
N LYS A 105 5.20 -9.99 -7.67
CA LYS A 105 4.72 -9.56 -6.34
C LYS A 105 4.91 -8.07 -6.14
N PHE A 106 6.06 -7.54 -6.54
CA PHE A 106 6.35 -6.11 -6.48
C PHE A 106 5.37 -5.31 -7.33
N ASN A 107 5.13 -5.73 -8.58
CA ASN A 107 4.20 -5.06 -9.50
C ASN A 107 2.79 -5.01 -8.92
N TYR A 108 2.27 -6.15 -8.45
CA TYR A 108 0.96 -6.21 -7.80
C TYR A 108 0.88 -5.30 -6.57
N ALA A 109 1.87 -5.38 -5.70
CA ALA A 109 1.91 -4.62 -4.45
C ALA A 109 2.01 -3.11 -4.68
N TRP A 110 2.93 -2.69 -5.56
CA TRP A 110 3.16 -1.31 -5.93
C TRP A 110 1.91 -0.69 -6.55
N TRP A 111 1.28 -1.37 -7.51
CA TRP A 111 0.05 -0.86 -8.12
C TRP A 111 -1.11 -0.83 -7.14
N THR A 112 -1.22 -1.81 -6.24
CA THR A 112 -2.24 -1.77 -5.20
C THR A 112 -2.06 -0.52 -4.32
N ALA A 113 -0.83 -0.25 -3.84
CA ALA A 113 -0.53 0.95 -3.06
C ALA A 113 -0.86 2.24 -3.84
N PHE A 114 -0.49 2.28 -5.12
CA PHE A 114 -0.71 3.42 -5.98
C PHE A 114 -2.19 3.67 -6.30
N LEU A 115 -2.98 2.62 -6.57
CA LEU A 115 -4.43 2.71 -6.81
C LEU A 115 -5.15 3.32 -5.59
N TYR A 116 -4.77 2.91 -4.38
CA TYR A 116 -5.32 3.44 -3.13
C TYR A 116 -4.74 4.80 -2.71
N GLY A 117 -3.80 5.35 -3.49
CA GLY A 117 -3.19 6.65 -3.24
C GLY A 117 -2.41 6.67 -1.93
N LEU A 118 -1.62 5.64 -1.68
CA LEU A 118 -0.63 5.64 -0.59
C LEU A 118 0.53 6.58 -0.95
N ASP A 119 1.15 7.16 0.08
CA ASP A 119 2.14 8.23 -0.05
C ASP A 119 3.54 7.69 -0.40
N GLY A 120 3.78 6.40 -0.13
CA GLY A 120 4.98 5.71 -0.55
C GLY A 120 4.85 4.19 -0.43
N PHE A 121 5.75 3.48 -1.11
CA PHE A 121 5.79 2.03 -1.10
C PHE A 121 7.24 1.54 -1.21
N GLY A 122 7.56 0.45 -0.51
CA GLY A 122 8.85 -0.23 -0.58
C GLY A 122 8.71 -1.75 -0.69
N TRP A 123 9.72 -2.40 -1.24
CA TRP A 123 9.88 -3.86 -1.17
C TRP A 123 10.58 -4.23 0.14
N GLY A 124 10.02 -5.17 0.90
CA GLY A 124 10.67 -5.73 2.07
C GLY A 124 11.74 -6.74 1.67
N GLU A 125 13.01 -6.35 1.74
CA GLU A 125 14.13 -7.27 1.51
C GLU A 125 14.21 -8.40 2.56
N PRO A 126 14.73 -9.58 2.20
CA PRO A 126 14.98 -10.66 3.15
C PRO A 126 15.82 -10.19 4.34
N ASN A 127 15.41 -10.59 5.55
CA ASN A 127 15.99 -10.11 6.80
C ASN A 127 16.03 -8.57 6.94
N PHE A 128 15.18 -7.83 6.22
CA PHE A 128 15.25 -6.36 6.17
C PHE A 128 16.65 -5.85 5.75
N ALA A 129 17.32 -6.61 4.87
CA ALA A 129 18.71 -6.41 4.46
C ALA A 129 19.76 -6.47 5.62
N ALA A 130 19.37 -6.90 6.83
CA ALA A 130 20.23 -6.88 8.02
C ALA A 130 21.44 -7.82 7.93
N ARG A 131 21.37 -8.88 7.10
CA ARG A 131 22.47 -9.85 6.95
C ARG A 131 23.48 -9.47 5.88
N SER A 132 23.04 -8.80 4.81
CA SER A 132 23.89 -8.46 3.67
C SER A 132 24.52 -7.07 3.81
N ASN A 133 23.92 -6.17 4.59
CA ASN A 133 24.20 -4.72 4.57
C ASN A 133 24.14 -4.14 3.14
N ALA A 134 23.39 -4.79 2.25
CA ALA A 134 23.23 -4.40 0.85
C ALA A 134 21.74 -4.28 0.54
N LEU A 135 21.36 -3.10 0.07
CA LEU A 135 20.04 -2.83 -0.50
C LEU A 135 20.20 -2.92 -2.02
N HIS A 136 19.61 -3.93 -2.64
CA HIS A 136 19.68 -4.09 -4.09
C HIS A 136 18.79 -3.04 -4.75
N ASP A 137 19.32 -2.39 -5.79
CA ASP A 137 18.54 -1.48 -6.63
C ASP A 137 17.82 -2.30 -7.71
N HIS A 138 16.59 -2.72 -7.41
CA HIS A 138 15.73 -3.40 -8.37
C HIS A 138 15.22 -2.37 -9.39
N GLN A 139 15.87 -2.29 -10.55
CA GLN A 139 15.52 -1.31 -11.57
C GLN A 139 14.15 -1.64 -12.19
N CYS A 140 13.13 -0.89 -11.78
CA CYS A 140 11.79 -0.96 -12.35
C CYS A 140 11.50 0.26 -13.22
N SER A 141 10.94 0.02 -14.39
CA SER A 141 10.55 1.05 -15.34
C SER A 141 9.03 1.14 -15.45
N LEU A 142 8.53 2.37 -15.36
CA LEU A 142 7.13 2.73 -15.53
C LEU A 142 7.02 3.72 -16.69
N GLU A 143 6.02 3.55 -17.54
CA GLU A 143 5.76 4.52 -18.60
C GLU A 143 5.42 5.91 -18.01
N SER A 144 6.24 6.91 -18.31
CA SER A 144 6.13 8.27 -17.75
C SER A 144 4.78 8.96 -18.01
N LYS A 145 4.07 8.60 -19.09
CA LYS A 145 2.71 9.08 -19.38
C LYS A 145 1.68 8.58 -18.36
N MET A 146 1.91 7.42 -17.74
CA MET A 146 1.01 6.86 -16.73
C MET A 146 1.06 7.68 -15.45
N LEU A 147 2.24 8.07 -14.96
CA LEU A 147 2.37 8.86 -13.73
C LEU A 147 1.56 10.15 -13.77
N ARG A 148 1.64 10.90 -14.87
CA ARG A 148 0.88 12.16 -15.04
C ARG A 148 -0.64 11.93 -15.12
N ALA A 149 -1.08 10.79 -15.67
CA ALA A 149 -2.50 10.48 -15.78
C ALA A 149 -3.17 10.30 -14.40
N PHE A 150 -2.41 9.96 -13.37
CA PHE A 150 -2.91 9.77 -12.01
C PHE A 150 -3.07 11.07 -11.21
N GLU A 151 -2.51 12.19 -11.66
CA GLU A 151 -2.79 13.51 -11.08
C GLU A 151 -4.29 13.87 -11.18
N HIS A 152 -5.00 13.30 -12.16
CA HIS A 152 -6.41 13.54 -12.45
C HIS A 152 -7.23 12.24 -12.39
N SER A 153 -7.08 11.47 -11.31
CA SER A 153 -7.66 10.13 -11.19
C SER A 153 -8.91 10.08 -10.32
N SER A 154 -9.78 9.09 -10.60
CA SER A 154 -11.02 8.85 -9.83
C SER A 154 -10.73 8.31 -8.43
N ALA A 155 -11.77 8.17 -7.60
CA ALA A 155 -11.69 7.28 -6.43
C ALA A 155 -11.46 5.83 -6.89
N VAL A 156 -10.85 5.01 -6.03
CA VAL A 156 -10.67 3.58 -6.27
C VAL A 156 -12.00 2.85 -6.20
N GLY A 157 -12.32 2.08 -7.25
CA GLY A 157 -13.43 1.12 -7.26
C GLY A 157 -12.93 -0.27 -6.88
N SER A 158 -13.82 -1.09 -6.32
CA SER A 158 -13.50 -2.48 -5.99
C SER A 158 -14.74 -3.36 -5.88
N ASP A 159 -14.63 -4.62 -6.27
CA ASP A 159 -15.61 -5.69 -6.04
C ASP A 159 -15.09 -6.80 -5.10
N ASN A 160 -13.99 -6.53 -4.38
CA ASN A 160 -13.20 -7.44 -3.53
C ASN A 160 -12.31 -8.45 -4.27
N THR A 161 -12.48 -8.62 -5.57
CA THR A 161 -11.58 -9.45 -6.41
C THR A 161 -10.74 -8.59 -7.34
N HIS A 162 -11.25 -7.43 -7.71
CA HIS A 162 -10.61 -6.45 -8.56
C HIS A 162 -10.59 -5.11 -7.86
N PHE A 163 -9.56 -4.33 -8.16
CA PHE A 163 -9.41 -2.94 -7.74
C PHE A 163 -9.08 -2.11 -8.96
N TRP A 164 -9.72 -0.97 -9.13
CA TRP A 164 -9.51 -0.16 -10.32
C TRP A 164 -9.57 1.32 -10.05
N ARG A 165 -8.89 2.08 -10.91
CA ARG A 165 -8.92 3.52 -10.89
C ARG A 165 -8.82 4.05 -12.31
N GLN A 166 -9.64 5.05 -12.62
CA GLN A 166 -9.48 5.78 -13.87
C GLN A 166 -8.36 6.80 -13.70
N ALA A 167 -7.42 6.83 -14.64
CA ALA A 167 -6.30 7.75 -14.70
C ALA A 167 -6.18 8.30 -16.13
N GLY A 168 -6.62 9.55 -16.32
CA GLY A 168 -6.75 10.16 -17.64
C GLY A 168 -7.64 9.29 -18.56
N ASN A 169 -7.07 8.88 -19.70
CA ASN A 169 -7.75 8.05 -20.70
C ASN A 169 -7.58 6.54 -20.48
N TYR A 170 -7.13 6.13 -19.29
CA TYR A 170 -6.90 4.74 -18.95
C TYR A 170 -7.70 4.31 -17.73
N LEU A 171 -8.12 3.05 -17.73
CA LEU A 171 -8.57 2.32 -16.55
C LEU A 171 -7.45 1.35 -16.16
N VAL A 172 -6.90 1.49 -14.96
CA VAL A 172 -5.96 0.53 -14.40
C VAL A 172 -6.73 -0.41 -13.48
N VAL A 173 -6.52 -1.71 -13.65
CA VAL A 173 -7.20 -2.78 -12.91
C VAL A 173 -6.15 -3.73 -12.34
N ALA A 174 -6.17 -3.92 -11.02
CA ALA A 174 -5.46 -4.99 -10.33
C ALA A 174 -6.45 -6.13 -10.05
N ASP A 175 -6.05 -7.36 -10.38
CA ASP A 175 -6.79 -8.59 -10.14
C ASP A 175 -6.13 -9.36 -8.98
N ALA A 176 -6.86 -9.55 -7.88
CA ALA A 176 -6.38 -10.24 -6.68
C ALA A 176 -6.38 -11.77 -6.80
N VAL A 177 -7.05 -12.33 -7.80
CA VAL A 177 -7.06 -13.78 -8.05
C VAL A 177 -5.78 -14.18 -8.77
N THR A 178 -5.41 -13.41 -9.78
CA THR A 178 -4.20 -13.66 -10.59
C THR A 178 -2.99 -12.85 -10.16
N HIS A 179 -3.16 -11.92 -9.22
CA HIS A 179 -2.14 -10.94 -8.79
C HIS A 179 -1.53 -10.15 -9.97
N SER A 180 -2.33 -9.91 -11.01
CA SER A 180 -1.89 -9.23 -12.21
C SER A 180 -2.48 -7.82 -12.30
N VAL A 181 -1.82 -6.94 -13.04
CA VAL A 181 -2.25 -5.56 -13.22
C VAL A 181 -2.28 -5.22 -14.70
N HIS A 182 -3.42 -4.69 -15.14
CA HIS A 182 -3.69 -4.38 -16.53
C HIS A 182 -4.14 -2.94 -16.68
N ARG A 183 -3.84 -2.35 -17.84
CA ARG A 183 -4.47 -1.10 -18.29
C ARG A 183 -5.37 -1.32 -19.49
N PHE A 184 -6.44 -0.55 -19.54
CA PHE A 184 -7.38 -0.49 -20.65
C PHE A 184 -7.65 0.96 -21.03
N PRO A 185 -7.92 1.29 -22.31
CA PRO A 185 -8.48 2.59 -22.67
C PRO A 185 -9.82 2.83 -21.98
N ALA A 186 -10.05 4.02 -21.44
CA ALA A 186 -11.23 4.36 -20.64
C ALA A 186 -12.47 4.76 -21.47
N GLU A 187 -12.42 4.71 -22.81
CA GLU A 187 -13.55 5.09 -23.65
C GLU A 187 -14.77 4.18 -23.38
N GLY A 188 -15.81 4.75 -22.76
CA GLY A 188 -17.14 4.14 -22.62
C GLY A 188 -17.39 3.33 -21.34
N PHE A 189 -16.51 3.35 -20.34
CA PHE A 189 -16.60 2.43 -19.20
C PHE A 189 -17.41 2.96 -18.00
N VAL A 190 -18.45 2.23 -17.59
CA VAL A 190 -19.33 2.61 -16.46
C VAL A 190 -19.79 1.36 -15.67
N GLY A 191 -18.86 0.57 -15.12
CA GLY A 191 -19.18 -0.23 -13.92
C GLY A 191 -18.46 -1.57 -13.73
N PRO A 192 -18.69 -2.23 -12.57
CA PRO A 192 -18.00 -3.47 -12.16
C PRO A 192 -18.23 -4.68 -13.09
N LYS A 193 -19.42 -4.76 -13.71
CA LYS A 193 -19.81 -5.90 -14.58
C LYS A 193 -18.95 -6.04 -15.83
N GLU A 194 -18.33 -4.96 -16.28
CA GLU A 194 -17.54 -4.94 -17.51
C GLU A 194 -16.05 -5.32 -17.24
N ILE A 195 -15.59 -5.28 -15.98
CA ILE A 195 -14.18 -5.52 -15.61
C ILE A 195 -13.74 -6.95 -15.90
N ALA A 196 -14.56 -7.94 -15.54
CA ALA A 196 -14.29 -9.34 -15.86
C ALA A 196 -14.18 -9.57 -17.38
N THR A 197 -14.97 -8.85 -18.18
CA THR A 197 -14.90 -8.90 -19.64
C THR A 197 -13.62 -8.26 -20.18
N LEU A 198 -13.12 -7.19 -19.56
CA LEU A 198 -11.85 -6.57 -19.94
C LEU A 198 -10.65 -7.49 -19.68
N LEU A 199 -10.63 -8.17 -18.53
CA LEU A 199 -9.51 -9.04 -18.15
C LEU A 199 -9.34 -10.26 -19.07
N THR A 200 -10.39 -10.67 -19.78
CA THR A 200 -10.31 -11.70 -20.83
C THR A 200 -9.92 -11.15 -22.20
N SER A 201 -9.80 -9.82 -22.35
CA SER A 201 -9.43 -9.17 -23.59
C SER A 201 -7.91 -9.15 -23.78
N PRO A 202 -7.38 -9.44 -24.99
CA PRO A 202 -5.94 -9.37 -25.29
C PRO A 202 -5.36 -7.95 -25.28
N ARG A 203 -6.10 -6.95 -24.79
CA ARG A 203 -5.71 -5.53 -24.73
C ARG A 203 -4.96 -5.16 -23.44
N GLY A 204 -4.94 -6.04 -22.44
CA GLY A 204 -4.16 -5.86 -21.23
C GLY A 204 -2.67 -5.78 -21.55
N ARG A 205 -2.01 -4.71 -21.12
CA ARG A 205 -0.55 -4.58 -21.17
C ARG A 205 -0.01 -4.48 -19.75
N SER A 206 1.07 -5.21 -19.47
CA SER A 206 1.83 -5.01 -18.24
C SER A 206 2.32 -3.56 -18.17
N LEU A 207 2.31 -3.02 -16.96
CA LEU A 207 2.49 -1.60 -16.69
C LEU A 207 3.84 -1.28 -16.05
N LEU A 208 4.43 -2.25 -15.38
CA LEU A 208 5.72 -2.14 -14.71
C LEU A 208 6.57 -3.32 -15.15
N THR A 209 7.81 -3.02 -15.52
CA THR A 209 8.81 -4.03 -15.86
C THR A 209 10.02 -3.82 -14.96
N CYS A 210 10.40 -4.85 -14.20
CA CYS A 210 11.55 -4.82 -13.32
C CYS A 210 12.63 -5.75 -13.86
N GLU A 211 13.89 -5.35 -13.77
CA GLU A 211 15.02 -6.24 -14.05
C GLU A 211 15.05 -7.35 -13.01
N GLY A 212 15.06 -8.62 -13.45
CA GLY A 212 14.96 -9.78 -12.56
C GLY A 212 14.22 -10.99 -13.13
N ASP A 213 13.57 -10.88 -14.30
CA ASP A 213 12.96 -12.02 -15.03
C ASP A 213 13.99 -12.95 -15.71
N ALA A 214 15.20 -13.10 -15.15
CA ALA A 214 16.26 -13.95 -15.69
C ALA A 214 16.20 -15.39 -15.16
#